data_AF-A0A8T2VTQ6-F1
#
_entry.id   AF-A0A8T2VTQ6-F1
#
_cell.length_a   1.000
_cell.length_b   1.000
_cell.length_c   1.000
_cell.angle_alpha   90.00
_cell.angle_beta   90.00
_cell.angle_gamma   90.00
#
_symmetry.space_group_name_H-M   'P 1'
#
loop_
_entity.id
_entity.type
_entity.pdbx_description
1 polymer ?
#
loop_
_entity_poly.entity_id
_entity_poly.type
_entity_poly.pdbx_seq_one_letter_code
_entity_poly.pdbx_strand_id
1 'polypeptide(L)'
;MSDQKNRRVQVEVLGRRISNTIQDHKEGSRPEPSEATQLLEKSQHAIPKHVASNKSSDEVHLEEPKTPLSASAPRLLPRSTEKCLEKGEGPPSDDDEIATLLASKAPFIHRIGLCAYEISPGHVKGQQAPAKFFASPPLLRLVIDELTTGSPGSFTAAAQQLCNVATLPGILGPSIGMPDIHSGYGFAIGNVAAFDARPGSKGVVSPGGVGFDINCGVRVLRTSLHSDQVKGRIRENLAQALEELIPVGIGEAGAIKLTIAELDKVLRYGMAYTEEKGISWPEDRLVCEELGCFQKADPKKVSERAKKRGCPQAGSLGSGNHYVEVQAVDTIYDAEAANSMGITRKGQVLVMIHTGSRGLGHQIATDALAICDEYRAKHKIKLVDRQLAYVPIHSPEGQDYLLAMGAAANFAFVNRSVIAHQVRLAFERTFHKDARTDLDMHMIYDVSHNVAKFEEHEIDGRKKIPVLVHRKGATRAFPAHHPDVSEKYESIGQPVLIGGSMGTASYVLVGTEVAMQESFGSTCHGAGRALSRSKALKTLESGNIMDALHAQGVVVKVASKHLISEEAPASYKDVDAVADTCEIAGISKRVARLVPLAVVKG
;
A
#
# COMPACT_ATOMS: atom_id res chain seq x y z
N MET A 1 48.42 -19.45 -10.79
CA MET A 1 47.30 -20.33 -10.35
C MET A 1 47.48 -20.90 -8.93
N SER A 2 48.09 -20.16 -8.00
CA SER A 2 48.32 -20.62 -6.61
C SER A 2 47.37 -19.97 -5.59
N ASP A 3 47.01 -18.69 -5.74
CA ASP A 3 46.21 -17.97 -4.72
C ASP A 3 44.73 -18.34 -4.62
N GLN A 4 44.12 -18.89 -5.68
CA GLN A 4 42.71 -19.31 -5.63
C GLN A 4 42.47 -20.58 -4.80
N LYS A 5 43.50 -21.39 -4.49
CA LYS A 5 43.33 -22.59 -3.66
C LYS A 5 43.29 -22.27 -2.15
N ASN A 6 44.12 -21.36 -1.66
CA ASN A 6 44.17 -21.06 -0.22
C ASN A 6 42.91 -20.35 0.30
N ARG A 7 42.27 -19.48 -0.52
CA ARG A 7 40.99 -18.84 -0.13
C ARG A 7 39.82 -19.83 0.00
N ARG A 8 39.84 -20.97 -0.71
CA ARG A 8 38.78 -21.99 -0.59
C ARG A 8 38.84 -22.77 0.73
N VAL A 9 40.06 -23.07 1.21
CA VAL A 9 40.26 -23.86 2.44
C VAL A 9 39.87 -23.09 3.70
N GLN A 10 40.12 -21.78 3.77
CA GLN A 10 39.73 -20.97 4.94
C GLN A 10 38.20 -20.82 5.10
N VAL A 11 37.44 -20.83 4.00
CA VAL A 11 35.97 -20.72 4.05
C VAL A 11 35.32 -22.03 4.53
N GLU A 12 35.83 -23.20 4.12
CA GLU A 12 35.32 -24.49 4.62
C GLU A 12 35.58 -24.70 6.12
N VAL A 13 36.72 -24.22 6.64
CA VAL A 13 37.04 -24.32 8.07
C VAL A 13 36.15 -23.43 8.93
N LEU A 14 35.75 -22.25 8.42
CA LEU A 14 34.82 -21.36 9.11
C LEU A 14 33.39 -21.92 9.10
N GLY A 15 32.94 -22.45 7.95
CA GLY A 15 31.62 -23.08 7.82
C GLY A 15 31.41 -24.30 8.73
N ARG A 16 32.44 -25.15 8.90
CA ARG A 16 32.37 -26.32 9.80
C ARG A 16 32.34 -25.94 11.28
N ARG A 17 32.90 -24.80 11.69
CA ARG A 17 32.80 -24.34 13.09
C ARG A 17 31.40 -23.85 13.45
N ILE A 18 30.71 -23.15 12.53
CA ILE A 18 29.34 -22.67 12.77
C ILE A 18 28.34 -23.84 12.83
N SER A 19 28.53 -24.87 12.00
CA SER A 19 27.61 -26.01 11.97
C SER A 19 27.65 -26.89 13.23
N ASN A 20 28.76 -26.91 13.98
CA ASN A 20 28.90 -27.72 15.19
C ASN A 20 28.38 -27.03 16.48
N THR A 21 28.08 -25.72 16.45
CA THR A 21 27.55 -24.99 17.61
C THR A 21 26.02 -25.05 17.71
N ILE A 22 25.34 -25.61 16.69
CA ILE A 22 23.87 -25.66 16.60
C ILE A 22 23.30 -27.02 17.08
N GLN A 23 24.15 -28.02 17.33
CA GLN A 23 23.70 -29.39 17.56
C GLN A 23 23.64 -29.83 19.04
N ASP A 24 24.21 -29.06 19.97
CA ASP A 24 24.10 -29.29 21.42
C ASP A 24 23.51 -28.05 22.12
N HIS A 25 22.18 -28.05 22.31
CA HIS A 25 21.50 -27.42 23.46
C HIS A 25 20.03 -27.86 23.50
N LYS A 26 19.79 -29.01 24.13
CA LYS A 26 18.51 -29.30 24.79
C LYS A 26 18.68 -29.07 26.29
N GLU A 27 17.58 -28.61 26.91
CA GLU A 27 17.35 -28.50 28.35
C GLU A 27 18.14 -27.42 29.13
N GLY A 28 17.37 -26.57 29.84
CA GLY A 28 17.77 -26.02 31.13
C GLY A 28 18.52 -24.67 31.17
N SER A 29 17.87 -23.67 31.78
CA SER A 29 18.44 -22.44 32.38
C SER A 29 18.97 -21.31 31.46
N ARG A 30 18.82 -20.07 31.93
CA ARG A 30 19.30 -18.82 31.30
C ARG A 30 20.67 -18.42 31.88
N PRO A 31 21.56 -17.80 31.10
CA PRO A 31 22.65 -16.97 31.60
C PRO A 31 22.38 -15.45 31.44
N GLU A 32 22.94 -14.67 32.37
CA GLU A 32 23.00 -13.19 32.36
C GLU A 32 24.12 -12.67 31.42
N PRO A 33 24.10 -11.39 30.99
CA PRO A 33 25.02 -10.87 29.97
C PRO A 33 26.31 -10.26 30.54
N SER A 34 27.45 -10.96 30.37
CA SER A 34 28.78 -10.33 30.45
C SER A 34 29.78 -11.03 29.54
N GLU A 35 30.49 -10.25 28.70
CA GLU A 35 31.69 -10.54 27.85
C GLU A 35 31.61 -10.01 26.40
N ALA A 36 30.50 -9.40 25.98
CA ALA A 36 30.42 -8.69 24.69
C ALA A 36 31.00 -7.25 24.70
N THR A 37 31.26 -6.67 25.87
CA THR A 37 31.43 -5.21 26.04
C THR A 37 32.89 -4.73 26.18
N GLN A 38 33.90 -5.58 25.98
CA GLN A 38 35.33 -5.24 26.21
C GLN A 38 36.24 -5.23 24.96
N LEU A 39 35.67 -5.23 23.74
CA LEU A 39 36.45 -5.25 22.49
C LEU A 39 36.21 -4.06 21.54
N LEU A 40 35.46 -3.04 21.94
CA LEU A 40 35.13 -1.87 21.10
C LEU A 40 35.94 -0.59 21.40
N GLU A 41 36.79 -0.56 22.43
CA GLU A 41 37.56 0.64 22.81
C GLU A 41 38.98 0.74 22.22
N LYS A 42 39.32 -0.04 21.17
CA LYS A 42 40.68 -0.04 20.57
C LYS A 42 40.71 0.08 19.05
N SER A 43 40.06 1.11 18.49
CA SER A 43 40.26 1.49 17.08
C SER A 43 40.07 2.97 16.72
N GLN A 44 39.82 3.86 17.69
CA GLN A 44 39.86 5.32 17.45
C GLN A 44 41.23 5.88 17.84
N HIS A 45 42.11 6.15 16.87
CA HIS A 45 43.16 7.20 16.88
C HIS A 45 44.04 7.09 15.61
N ALA A 46 43.77 7.89 14.56
CA ALA A 46 44.75 8.38 13.57
C ALA A 46 44.08 9.19 12.42
N ILE A 47 43.97 10.52 12.55
CA ILE A 47 43.78 11.43 11.41
C ILE A 47 44.66 12.69 11.62
N PRO A 48 45.64 12.99 10.76
CA PRO A 48 46.41 14.24 10.82
C PRO A 48 45.64 15.44 10.26
N LYS A 49 45.82 16.63 10.87
CA LYS A 49 45.33 17.94 10.39
C LYS A 49 46.43 18.70 9.60
N HIS A 50 46.03 19.85 8.99
CA HIS A 50 46.76 20.83 8.13
C HIS A 50 46.42 20.68 6.63
N VAL A 51 46.34 21.72 5.77
CA VAL A 51 46.37 23.21 5.85
C VAL A 51 45.84 23.76 4.49
N ALA A 52 45.17 24.91 4.32
CA ALA A 52 44.63 25.97 5.20
C ALA A 52 43.42 26.68 4.52
N SER A 53 43.03 27.86 5.03
CA SER A 53 42.02 28.78 4.47
C SER A 53 42.41 29.44 3.14
N ASN A 54 41.41 29.81 2.31
CA ASN A 54 41.45 31.12 1.66
C ASN A 54 40.04 31.71 1.44
N LYS A 55 39.91 33.02 1.65
CA LYS A 55 38.72 33.81 1.32
C LYS A 55 38.96 34.55 0.01
N SER A 56 37.97 34.58 -0.87
CA SER A 56 37.81 35.63 -1.88
C SER A 56 36.34 35.74 -2.25
N SER A 57 35.80 36.92 -2.00
CA SER A 57 34.50 37.36 -2.49
C SER A 57 34.67 37.91 -3.90
N ASP A 58 33.87 37.44 -4.86
CA ASP A 58 33.62 38.14 -6.11
C ASP A 58 32.11 38.12 -6.39
N GLU A 59 31.48 39.29 -6.30
CA GLU A 59 30.10 39.49 -6.71
C GLU A 59 30.06 39.59 -8.24
N VAL A 60 29.21 38.78 -8.88
CA VAL A 60 28.93 38.90 -10.32
C VAL A 60 27.43 39.13 -10.50
N HIS A 61 27.06 40.39 -10.72
CA HIS A 61 25.76 40.75 -11.28
C HIS A 61 25.64 40.20 -12.70
N LEU A 62 24.60 39.41 -12.96
CA LEU A 62 24.10 39.16 -14.32
C LEU A 62 22.57 39.24 -14.34
N GLU A 63 22.06 39.73 -15.47
CA GLU A 63 20.72 40.30 -15.63
C GLU A 63 19.62 39.25 -15.83
N GLU A 64 18.39 39.57 -15.42
CA GLU A 64 17.20 38.77 -15.73
C GLU A 64 16.73 38.99 -17.19
N PRO A 65 16.64 37.95 -18.04
CA PRO A 65 16.02 38.07 -19.35
C PRO A 65 14.48 37.98 -19.25
N LYS A 66 13.80 39.11 -19.42
CA LYS A 66 12.33 39.17 -19.54
C LYS A 66 11.85 38.65 -20.91
N THR A 67 11.12 37.54 -20.93
CA THR A 67 10.13 37.22 -21.99
C THR A 67 8.98 36.37 -21.42
N PRO A 68 7.73 36.55 -21.90
CA PRO A 68 6.55 36.08 -21.18
C PRO A 68 6.18 34.61 -21.44
N LEU A 69 5.76 33.91 -20.38
CA LEU A 69 5.11 32.61 -20.46
C LEU A 69 3.72 32.75 -21.12
N SER A 70 3.39 31.83 -22.04
CA SER A 70 2.09 31.79 -22.70
C SER A 70 0.96 31.48 -21.73
N ALA A 71 -0.13 32.25 -21.80
CA ALA A 71 -1.29 32.07 -20.93
C ALA A 71 -1.93 30.67 -21.06
N SER A 72 -2.21 30.05 -19.92
CA SER A 72 -3.11 28.91 -19.83
C SER A 72 -4.56 29.36 -20.07
N ALA A 73 -5.38 28.47 -20.64
CA ALA A 73 -6.77 28.78 -20.95
C ALA A 73 -7.58 29.11 -19.67
N PRO A 74 -8.52 30.08 -19.71
CA PRO A 74 -9.28 30.47 -18.54
C PRO A 74 -10.21 29.35 -18.06
N ARG A 75 -10.19 29.08 -16.75
CA ARG A 75 -11.19 28.20 -16.11
C ARG A 75 -12.57 28.83 -16.26
N LEU A 76 -13.49 28.14 -16.94
CA LEU A 76 -14.91 28.49 -16.92
C LEU A 76 -15.46 28.26 -15.51
N LEU A 77 -15.77 29.35 -14.81
CA LEU A 77 -16.51 29.29 -13.54
C LEU A 77 -17.94 28.80 -13.79
N PRO A 78 -18.54 28.01 -12.87
CA PRO A 78 -19.90 27.55 -13.03
C PRO A 78 -20.91 28.70 -12.96
N ARG A 79 -22.02 28.58 -13.71
CA ARG A 79 -23.13 29.56 -13.84
C ARG A 79 -23.82 29.96 -12.53
N SER A 80 -23.51 29.34 -11.40
CA SER A 80 -23.96 29.79 -10.07
C SER A 80 -23.31 31.11 -9.67
N THR A 81 -22.09 31.40 -10.14
CA THR A 81 -21.32 32.60 -9.76
C THR A 81 -21.92 33.91 -10.28
N GLU A 82 -22.61 33.90 -11.43
CA GLU A 82 -23.22 35.09 -12.03
C GLU A 82 -24.40 35.65 -11.20
N LYS A 83 -25.05 34.82 -10.37
CA LYS A 83 -26.22 35.24 -9.55
C LYS A 83 -25.87 35.81 -8.17
N CYS A 84 -24.66 35.60 -7.65
CA CYS A 84 -24.29 36.15 -6.34
C CYS A 84 -23.92 37.65 -6.42
N LEU A 85 -23.43 38.10 -7.59
CA LEU A 85 -22.98 39.48 -7.80
C LEU A 85 -24.09 40.54 -7.71
N GLU A 86 -25.37 40.16 -7.81
CA GLU A 86 -26.51 41.08 -7.67
C GLU A 86 -26.94 41.33 -6.21
N LYS A 87 -26.36 40.64 -5.21
CA LYS A 87 -26.80 40.71 -3.80
C LYS A 87 -25.79 41.29 -2.80
N GLY A 88 -24.54 41.52 -3.20
CA GLY A 88 -23.49 42.01 -2.28
C GLY A 88 -23.01 40.97 -1.26
N GLU A 89 -23.54 39.74 -1.31
CA GLU A 89 -23.03 38.59 -0.59
C GLU A 89 -21.90 37.96 -1.44
N GLY A 90 -20.70 37.82 -0.86
CA GLY A 90 -19.64 37.06 -1.50
C GLY A 90 -20.05 35.60 -1.71
N PRO A 91 -19.41 34.85 -2.64
CA PRO A 91 -19.64 33.41 -2.71
C PRO A 91 -19.38 32.79 -1.32
N PRO A 92 -20.24 31.85 -0.87
CA PRO A 92 -20.04 31.19 0.43
C PRO A 92 -18.66 30.54 0.48
N SER A 93 -18.06 30.51 1.67
CA SER A 93 -16.80 29.79 1.85
C SER A 93 -17.02 28.28 1.70
N ASP A 94 -15.98 27.52 1.39
CA ASP A 94 -16.05 26.05 1.41
C ASP A 94 -16.55 25.51 2.76
N ASP A 95 -16.29 26.23 3.85
CA ASP A 95 -16.76 25.88 5.20
C ASP A 95 -18.28 26.09 5.36
N ASP A 96 -18.84 27.16 4.79
CA ASP A 96 -20.29 27.43 4.76
C ASP A 96 -21.03 26.40 3.87
N GLU A 97 -20.44 26.04 2.73
CA GLU A 97 -20.98 24.98 1.86
C GLU A 97 -20.95 23.61 2.55
N ILE A 98 -19.87 23.27 3.27
CA ILE A 98 -19.78 22.03 4.06
C ILE A 98 -20.81 22.02 5.19
N ALA A 99 -20.92 23.11 5.97
CA ALA A 99 -21.90 23.19 7.05
C ALA A 99 -23.33 22.99 6.54
N THR A 100 -23.65 23.64 5.41
CA THR A 100 -24.96 23.49 4.74
C THR A 100 -25.18 22.07 4.20
N LEU A 101 -24.17 21.44 3.60
CA LEU A 101 -24.22 20.07 3.10
C LEU A 101 -24.48 19.06 4.23
N LEU A 102 -23.75 19.17 5.34
CA LEU A 102 -23.92 18.30 6.51
C LEU A 102 -25.29 18.51 7.14
N ALA A 103 -25.69 19.74 7.43
CA ALA A 103 -26.99 20.05 8.04
C ALA A 103 -28.18 19.55 7.20
N SER A 104 -28.07 19.58 5.86
CA SER A 104 -29.16 19.19 4.95
C SER A 104 -29.20 17.70 4.60
N LYS A 105 -28.05 17.03 4.43
CA LYS A 105 -27.98 15.63 3.96
C LYS A 105 -27.50 14.62 5.01
N ALA A 106 -26.71 15.03 6.01
CA ALA A 106 -26.13 14.11 7.01
C ALA A 106 -25.85 14.80 8.36
N PRO A 107 -26.89 15.25 9.09
CA PRO A 107 -26.72 16.02 10.34
C PRO A 107 -26.12 15.22 11.51
N PHE A 108 -25.94 13.90 11.33
CA PHE A 108 -25.26 12.99 12.25
C PHE A 108 -23.73 12.89 12.02
N ILE A 109 -23.20 13.57 11.00
CA ILE A 109 -21.76 13.70 10.73
C ILE A 109 -21.30 15.06 11.26
N HIS A 110 -20.35 15.04 12.19
CA HIS A 110 -19.80 16.24 12.82
C HIS A 110 -18.37 16.46 12.34
N ARG A 111 -18.02 17.68 11.92
CA ARG A 111 -16.63 18.04 11.57
C ARG A 111 -15.84 18.26 12.86
N ILE A 112 -14.72 17.55 13.01
CA ILE A 112 -13.84 17.60 14.18
C ILE A 112 -12.44 18.15 13.88
N GLY A 113 -12.15 18.44 12.60
CA GLY A 113 -10.90 19.08 12.16
C GLY A 113 -11.00 19.59 10.72
N LEU A 114 -9.91 20.15 10.19
CA LEU A 114 -9.88 20.76 8.85
C LEU A 114 -10.44 19.83 7.77
N CYS A 115 -10.05 18.56 7.80
CA CYS A 115 -10.52 17.51 6.90
C CYS A 115 -10.93 16.23 7.65
N ALA A 116 -11.34 16.33 8.91
CA ALA A 116 -11.69 15.19 9.76
C ALA A 116 -13.14 15.28 10.27
N TYR A 117 -13.86 14.16 10.24
CA TYR A 117 -15.26 14.06 10.62
C TYR A 117 -15.52 12.84 11.51
N GLU A 118 -16.53 12.93 12.36
CA GLU A 118 -16.97 11.87 13.27
C GLU A 118 -18.48 11.61 13.15
N ILE A 119 -18.88 10.35 13.35
CA ILE A 119 -20.24 9.93 13.68
C ILE A 119 -20.20 9.28 15.05
N SER A 120 -20.83 9.92 16.04
CA SER A 120 -20.78 9.51 17.43
C SER A 120 -21.49 8.17 17.70
N PRO A 121 -21.15 7.44 18.79
CA PRO A 121 -21.82 6.21 19.15
C PRO A 121 -23.34 6.35 19.30
N GLY A 122 -24.09 5.39 18.76
CA GLY A 122 -25.55 5.34 18.86
C GLY A 122 -26.29 5.55 17.53
N HIS A 123 -25.61 6.06 16.49
CA HIS A 123 -26.14 6.09 15.12
C HIS A 123 -26.52 4.69 14.63
N VAL A 124 -25.71 3.68 14.95
CA VAL A 124 -26.05 2.27 14.78
C VAL A 124 -26.34 1.61 16.13
N LYS A 125 -27.41 0.82 16.19
CA LYS A 125 -27.74 0.02 17.38
C LYS A 125 -26.60 -0.96 17.70
N GLY A 126 -25.99 -0.79 18.87
CA GLY A 126 -24.87 -1.61 19.32
C GLY A 126 -23.49 -1.07 18.93
N GLN A 127 -23.42 0.16 18.39
CA GLN A 127 -22.17 0.87 18.15
C GLN A 127 -21.48 1.17 19.49
N GLN A 128 -20.27 0.63 19.66
CA GLN A 128 -19.46 0.70 20.87
C GLN A 128 -18.42 1.84 20.83
N ALA A 129 -18.08 2.32 19.62
CA ALA A 129 -17.07 3.35 19.39
C ALA A 129 -17.54 4.38 18.34
N PRO A 130 -16.95 5.59 18.29
CA PRO A 130 -17.18 6.51 17.19
C PRO A 130 -16.73 5.92 15.84
N ALA A 131 -17.34 6.37 14.76
CA ALA A 131 -16.78 6.24 13.42
C ALA A 131 -16.13 7.56 13.04
N LYS A 132 -14.90 7.52 12.51
CA LYS A 132 -14.11 8.70 12.12
C LYS A 132 -13.70 8.57 10.66
N PHE A 133 -13.65 9.66 9.90
CA PHE A 133 -13.06 9.62 8.56
C PHE A 133 -12.40 10.94 8.16
N PHE A 134 -11.45 10.84 7.23
CA PHE A 134 -10.74 11.97 6.66
C PHE A 134 -11.27 12.27 5.25
N ALA A 135 -11.56 13.54 4.93
CA ALA A 135 -12.02 13.97 3.62
C ALA A 135 -11.80 15.49 3.40
N SER A 136 -11.21 15.88 2.28
CA SER A 136 -11.30 17.25 1.77
C SER A 136 -12.74 17.58 1.29
N PRO A 137 -13.11 18.87 1.08
CA PRO A 137 -14.44 19.25 0.59
C PRO A 137 -14.96 18.44 -0.63
N PRO A 138 -14.18 18.18 -1.71
CA PRO A 138 -14.66 17.38 -2.84
C PRO A 138 -14.85 15.90 -2.47
N LEU A 139 -14.01 15.33 -1.60
CA LEU A 139 -14.13 13.94 -1.17
C LEU A 139 -15.32 13.74 -0.22
N LEU A 140 -15.63 14.73 0.64
CA LEU A 140 -16.81 14.71 1.50
C LEU A 140 -18.09 14.63 0.66
N ARG A 141 -18.20 15.43 -0.42
CA ARG A 141 -19.36 15.39 -1.33
C ARG A 141 -19.61 13.97 -1.85
N LEU A 142 -18.57 13.23 -2.24
CA LEU A 142 -18.69 11.83 -2.68
C LEU A 142 -19.18 10.89 -1.58
N VAL A 143 -18.72 11.06 -0.33
CA VAL A 143 -19.19 10.27 0.83
C VAL A 143 -20.67 10.54 1.14
N ILE A 144 -21.10 11.81 1.08
CA ILE A 144 -22.49 12.21 1.30
C ILE A 144 -23.40 11.78 0.13
N ASP A 145 -22.90 11.80 -1.10
CA ASP A 145 -23.67 11.31 -2.25
C ASP A 145 -23.79 9.78 -2.24
N GLU A 146 -22.80 9.02 -1.75
CA GLU A 146 -22.94 7.56 -1.55
C GLU A 146 -24.02 7.23 -0.51
N LEU A 147 -24.12 8.00 0.58
CA LEU A 147 -25.17 7.87 1.59
C LEU A 147 -26.59 8.12 1.02
N THR A 148 -26.73 8.97 0.01
CA THR A 148 -28.04 9.41 -0.52
C THR A 148 -28.44 8.76 -1.85
N THR A 149 -27.52 8.10 -2.57
CA THR A 149 -27.77 7.50 -3.90
C THR A 149 -27.79 5.97 -3.92
N GLY A 150 -27.78 5.33 -2.75
CA GLY A 150 -27.85 3.87 -2.60
C GLY A 150 -29.03 3.26 -3.36
N SER A 151 -28.77 2.17 -4.10
CA SER A 151 -29.77 1.46 -4.90
C SER A 151 -30.05 0.07 -4.30
N PRO A 152 -31.26 -0.50 -4.43
CA PRO A 152 -31.53 -1.86 -3.97
C PRO A 152 -30.52 -2.87 -4.55
N GLY A 153 -29.78 -3.54 -3.66
CA GLY A 153 -28.74 -4.50 -4.04
C GLY A 153 -27.31 -3.93 -4.20
N SER A 154 -27.08 -2.63 -3.98
CA SER A 154 -25.72 -2.10 -3.78
C SER A 154 -25.19 -2.45 -2.39
N PHE A 155 -23.88 -2.29 -2.18
CA PHE A 155 -23.32 -2.32 -0.83
C PHE A 155 -23.87 -1.16 0.02
N THR A 156 -23.83 -1.35 1.33
CA THR A 156 -24.03 -0.30 2.33
C THR A 156 -23.00 0.82 2.12
N ALA A 157 -23.43 2.08 2.13
CA ALA A 157 -22.55 3.24 1.96
C ALA A 157 -21.41 3.28 2.99
N ALA A 158 -20.23 3.76 2.62
CA ALA A 158 -19.00 3.56 3.37
C ALA A 158 -19.02 4.16 4.79
N ALA A 159 -19.55 5.38 4.94
CA ALA A 159 -19.70 6.01 6.26
C ALA A 159 -20.62 5.19 7.20
N GLN A 160 -21.66 4.57 6.64
CA GLN A 160 -22.53 3.66 7.37
C GLN A 160 -21.82 2.33 7.71
N GLN A 161 -20.92 1.84 6.84
CA GLN A 161 -20.08 0.67 7.14
C GLN A 161 -19.08 0.93 8.27
N LEU A 162 -18.51 2.14 8.38
CA LEU A 162 -17.67 2.50 9.54
C LEU A 162 -18.43 2.34 10.86
N CYS A 163 -19.66 2.84 10.92
CA CYS A 163 -20.54 2.72 12.09
C CYS A 163 -20.93 1.26 12.38
N ASN A 164 -21.16 0.47 11.32
CA ASN A 164 -21.43 -0.96 11.45
C ASN A 164 -20.20 -1.71 12.02
N VAL A 165 -18.99 -1.41 11.55
CA VAL A 165 -17.72 -1.97 12.07
C VAL A 165 -17.51 -1.58 13.52
N ALA A 166 -17.85 -0.35 13.90
CA ALA A 166 -17.82 0.12 15.29
C ALA A 166 -18.84 -0.58 16.23
N THR A 167 -19.67 -1.51 15.73
CA THR A 167 -20.47 -2.43 16.57
C THR A 167 -19.72 -3.69 17.00
N LEU A 168 -18.55 -3.99 16.40
CA LEU A 168 -17.87 -5.27 16.60
C LEU A 168 -17.24 -5.40 18.00
N PRO A 169 -17.29 -6.60 18.63
CA PRO A 169 -16.77 -6.79 19.99
C PRO A 169 -15.28 -6.48 20.12
N GLY A 170 -14.92 -5.75 21.18
CA GLY A 170 -13.53 -5.45 21.52
C GLY A 170 -12.82 -4.52 20.54
N ILE A 171 -13.55 -3.75 19.72
CA ILE A 171 -12.96 -2.59 19.02
C ILE A 171 -12.39 -1.60 20.04
N LEU A 172 -11.24 -1.01 19.72
CA LEU A 172 -10.59 0.03 20.53
C LEU A 172 -10.37 1.27 19.66
N GLY A 173 -10.66 2.45 20.22
CA GLY A 173 -10.72 3.70 19.46
C GLY A 173 -11.77 3.68 18.33
N PRO A 174 -11.73 4.67 17.42
CA PRO A 174 -12.70 4.77 16.33
C PRO A 174 -12.55 3.68 15.26
N SER A 175 -13.63 3.42 14.53
CA SER A 175 -13.55 2.81 13.18
C SER A 175 -13.23 3.90 12.17
N ILE A 176 -12.12 3.77 11.45
CA ILE A 176 -11.48 4.89 10.73
C ILE A 176 -11.61 4.73 9.21
N GLY A 177 -12.04 5.78 8.52
CA GLY A 177 -12.06 5.90 7.07
C GLY A 177 -10.96 6.82 6.52
N MET A 178 -10.16 6.30 5.59
CA MET A 178 -9.16 7.06 4.83
C MET A 178 -9.82 7.90 3.71
N PRO A 179 -9.15 8.90 3.12
CA PRO A 179 -9.78 9.78 2.11
C PRO A 179 -10.26 9.06 0.84
N ASP A 180 -9.67 7.91 0.54
CA ASP A 180 -10.06 7.00 -0.54
C ASP A 180 -11.26 6.09 -0.19
N ILE A 181 -11.88 6.25 0.99
CA ILE A 181 -12.95 5.36 1.48
C ILE A 181 -14.17 5.24 0.53
N HIS A 182 -14.59 4.01 0.27
CA HIS A 182 -15.77 3.68 -0.53
C HIS A 182 -16.34 2.32 -0.13
N SER A 183 -17.61 2.05 -0.47
CA SER A 183 -18.31 0.84 -0.02
C SER A 183 -17.63 -0.47 -0.43
N GLY A 184 -17.63 -1.43 0.51
CA GLY A 184 -16.99 -2.74 0.35
C GLY A 184 -17.78 -3.88 0.98
N TYR A 185 -17.19 -5.08 1.05
CA TYR A 185 -17.82 -6.23 1.72
C TYR A 185 -17.70 -6.11 3.26
N GLY A 186 -18.80 -5.78 3.94
CA GLY A 186 -18.85 -5.61 5.41
C GLY A 186 -18.14 -4.35 5.90
N PHE A 187 -16.81 -4.38 5.91
CA PHE A 187 -15.98 -3.18 6.08
C PHE A 187 -15.93 -2.42 4.75
N ALA A 188 -15.85 -1.09 4.81
CA ALA A 188 -15.53 -0.28 3.64
C ALA A 188 -14.10 -0.58 3.13
N ILE A 189 -13.83 -0.27 1.87
CA ILE A 189 -12.44 -0.12 1.38
C ILE A 189 -11.99 1.28 1.80
N GLY A 190 -10.75 1.44 2.26
CA GLY A 190 -10.31 2.63 3.00
C GLY A 190 -10.53 2.54 4.51
N ASN A 191 -10.87 1.36 5.07
CA ASN A 191 -11.22 1.23 6.49
C ASN A 191 -10.08 0.61 7.32
N VAL A 192 -9.79 1.23 8.46
CA VAL A 192 -8.93 0.74 9.53
C VAL A 192 -9.72 0.57 10.82
N ALA A 193 -9.53 -0.55 11.52
CA ALA A 193 -10.08 -0.75 12.87
C ALA A 193 -9.15 -1.63 13.72
N ALA A 194 -8.89 -1.20 14.96
CA ALA A 194 -8.08 -1.94 15.93
C ALA A 194 -8.96 -2.73 16.89
N PHE A 195 -8.63 -4.02 17.10
CA PHE A 195 -9.32 -4.88 18.06
C PHE A 195 -8.39 -5.33 19.17
N ASP A 196 -8.87 -5.32 20.43
CA ASP A 196 -8.10 -5.72 21.61
C ASP A 196 -7.52 -7.13 21.48
N ALA A 197 -6.19 -7.26 21.34
CA ALA A 197 -5.53 -8.55 21.17
C ALA A 197 -5.10 -9.20 22.50
N ARG A 198 -5.41 -8.62 23.65
CA ARG A 198 -5.04 -9.20 24.95
C ARG A 198 -5.71 -10.57 25.18
N PRO A 199 -5.05 -11.55 25.82
CA PRO A 199 -5.69 -12.81 26.19
C PRO A 199 -6.96 -12.58 27.02
N GLY A 200 -8.04 -13.28 26.68
CA GLY A 200 -9.35 -13.12 27.34
C GLY A 200 -10.13 -11.86 26.97
N SER A 201 -9.64 -11.03 26.04
CA SER A 201 -10.42 -9.93 25.46
C SER A 201 -11.62 -10.47 24.66
N LYS A 202 -12.51 -9.54 24.27
CA LYS A 202 -13.57 -9.80 23.29
C LYS A 202 -13.15 -9.49 21.84
N GLY A 203 -11.89 -9.14 21.59
CA GLY A 203 -11.42 -8.71 20.28
C GLY A 203 -11.61 -9.79 19.21
N VAL A 204 -11.91 -9.34 18.00
CA VAL A 204 -12.31 -10.20 16.88
C VAL A 204 -11.37 -10.08 15.69
N VAL A 205 -11.35 -11.12 14.86
CA VAL A 205 -10.80 -11.08 13.50
C VAL A 205 -11.94 -11.28 12.50
N SER A 206 -11.98 -10.44 11.46
CA SER A 206 -12.98 -10.53 10.39
C SER A 206 -12.30 -10.57 9.03
N PRO A 207 -12.51 -11.63 8.22
CA PRO A 207 -12.03 -11.67 6.83
C PRO A 207 -12.59 -10.52 5.98
N GLY A 208 -13.80 -10.04 6.31
CA GLY A 208 -14.40 -8.85 5.69
C GLY A 208 -13.60 -7.57 5.93
N GLY A 209 -12.87 -7.47 7.05
CA GLY A 209 -11.99 -6.35 7.41
C GLY A 209 -10.56 -6.46 6.90
N VAL A 210 -10.17 -7.60 6.32
CA VAL A 210 -8.91 -7.77 5.56
C VAL A 210 -9.15 -7.58 4.07
N GLY A 211 -10.27 -8.11 3.56
CA GLY A 211 -10.57 -8.16 2.14
C GLY A 211 -10.22 -9.51 1.50
N PHE A 212 -10.73 -9.74 0.29
CA PHE A 212 -10.56 -11.02 -0.41
C PHE A 212 -9.14 -11.19 -0.97
N ASP A 213 -8.55 -10.16 -1.58
CA ASP A 213 -7.15 -10.23 -1.99
C ASP A 213 -6.23 -9.84 -0.84
N ILE A 214 -5.94 -10.84 -0.01
CA ILE A 214 -5.07 -10.73 1.17
C ILE A 214 -3.67 -10.31 0.71
N ASN A 215 -3.09 -9.33 1.39
CA ASN A 215 -1.85 -8.66 1.01
C ASN A 215 -1.82 -8.22 -0.47
N CYS A 216 -2.96 -7.79 -1.03
CA CYS A 216 -2.91 -6.80 -2.11
C CYS A 216 -2.09 -5.60 -1.60
N GLY A 217 -1.18 -5.12 -2.43
CA GLY A 217 -0.15 -4.19 -2.02
C GLY A 217 0.66 -3.69 -3.20
N VAL A 218 1.52 -2.72 -2.91
CA VAL A 218 2.29 -1.96 -3.90
C VAL A 218 3.78 -2.13 -3.62
N ARG A 219 4.56 -2.35 -4.68
CA ARG A 219 6.02 -2.33 -4.67
C ARG A 219 6.52 -1.29 -5.66
N VAL A 220 7.53 -0.50 -5.29
CA VAL A 220 8.18 0.45 -6.22
C VAL A 220 9.65 0.12 -6.38
N LEU A 221 10.11 0.07 -7.63
CA LEU A 221 11.52 0.04 -8.02
C LEU A 221 11.94 1.44 -8.50
N ARG A 222 13.14 1.89 -8.14
CA ARG A 222 13.75 3.07 -8.76
C ARG A 222 14.51 2.69 -10.03
N THR A 223 14.96 3.68 -10.79
CA THR A 223 15.96 3.47 -11.86
C THR A 223 16.92 4.65 -11.94
N SER A 224 18.05 4.47 -12.62
CA SER A 224 18.98 5.54 -13.00
C SER A 224 18.50 6.36 -14.21
N LEU A 225 17.40 5.98 -14.87
CA LEU A 225 16.93 6.57 -16.12
C LEU A 225 16.16 7.88 -15.91
N HIS A 226 16.23 8.76 -16.91
CA HIS A 226 15.36 9.93 -17.08
C HIS A 226 14.23 9.63 -18.08
N SER A 227 13.08 10.29 -17.96
CA SER A 227 11.90 10.11 -18.81
C SER A 227 12.17 10.39 -20.29
N ASP A 228 13.17 11.24 -20.60
CA ASP A 228 13.67 11.47 -21.95
C ASP A 228 14.31 10.25 -22.61
N GLN A 229 14.78 9.29 -21.82
CA GLN A 229 15.32 8.02 -22.31
C GLN A 229 14.20 7.00 -22.56
N VAL A 230 12.98 7.26 -22.06
CA VAL A 230 11.81 6.37 -22.15
C VAL A 230 10.71 7.06 -22.95
N LYS A 231 11.00 7.36 -24.23
CA LYS A 231 10.08 8.05 -25.15
C LYS A 231 10.00 7.39 -26.53
N GLY A 232 8.93 7.68 -27.26
CA GLY A 232 8.68 7.12 -28.59
C GLY A 232 8.77 5.59 -28.61
N ARG A 233 9.49 5.04 -29.59
CA ARG A 233 9.65 3.58 -29.76
C ARG A 233 10.26 2.87 -28.54
N ILE A 234 11.09 3.54 -27.73
CA ILE A 234 11.66 2.90 -26.53
C ILE A 234 10.56 2.63 -25.48
N ARG A 235 9.60 3.55 -25.34
CA ARG A 235 8.45 3.41 -24.43
C ARG A 235 7.52 2.28 -24.88
N GLU A 236 7.24 2.20 -26.18
CA GLU A 236 6.45 1.10 -26.76
C GLU A 236 7.14 -0.26 -26.60
N ASN A 237 8.43 -0.35 -26.94
CA ASN A 237 9.21 -1.58 -26.79
C ASN A 237 9.28 -2.03 -25.33
N LEU A 238 9.41 -1.09 -24.38
CA LEU A 238 9.40 -1.41 -22.95
C LEU A 238 8.03 -1.95 -22.50
N ALA A 239 6.95 -1.29 -22.91
CA ALA A 239 5.59 -1.71 -22.59
C ALA A 239 5.28 -3.10 -23.16
N GLN A 240 5.72 -3.38 -24.39
CA GLN A 240 5.63 -4.70 -25.01
C GLN A 240 6.49 -5.75 -24.29
N ALA A 241 7.74 -5.42 -23.92
CA ALA A 241 8.61 -6.36 -23.19
C ALA A 241 8.04 -6.71 -21.80
N LEU A 242 7.39 -5.75 -21.13
CA LEU A 242 6.66 -5.98 -19.88
C LEU A 242 5.42 -6.87 -20.10
N GLU A 243 4.61 -6.60 -21.13
CA GLU A 243 3.44 -7.40 -21.50
C GLU A 243 3.82 -8.86 -21.86
N GLU A 244 4.93 -9.07 -22.56
CA GLU A 244 5.43 -10.41 -22.94
C GLU A 244 6.01 -11.21 -21.76
N LEU A 245 6.57 -10.54 -20.74
CA LEU A 245 7.25 -11.19 -19.61
C LEU A 245 6.38 -11.31 -18.33
N ILE A 246 5.29 -10.56 -18.23
CA ILE A 246 4.43 -10.51 -17.04
C ILE A 246 3.05 -11.08 -17.39
N PRO A 247 2.72 -12.31 -16.96
CA PRO A 247 1.41 -12.91 -17.20
C PRO A 247 0.26 -12.07 -16.61
N VAL A 248 -0.68 -11.70 -17.46
CA VAL A 248 -1.86 -10.86 -17.17
C VAL A 248 -3.16 -11.63 -17.34
N GLY A 249 -4.21 -11.27 -16.59
CA GLY A 249 -5.56 -11.82 -16.76
C GLY A 249 -5.96 -12.94 -15.78
N ILE A 250 -7.13 -13.53 -16.05
CA ILE A 250 -7.79 -14.52 -15.18
C ILE A 250 -7.51 -15.93 -15.69
N GLY A 251 -6.77 -16.72 -14.90
CA GLY A 251 -6.53 -18.14 -15.18
C GLY A 251 -5.21 -18.43 -15.91
N GLU A 252 -4.51 -17.39 -16.36
CA GLU A 252 -3.17 -17.54 -16.95
C GLU A 252 -2.16 -18.15 -15.98
N ALA A 253 -1.20 -18.87 -16.55
CA ALA A 253 -0.08 -19.42 -15.81
C ALA A 253 0.91 -18.30 -15.44
N GLY A 254 1.26 -18.20 -14.16
CA GLY A 254 2.26 -17.26 -13.68
C GLY A 254 3.68 -17.58 -14.15
N ALA A 255 4.57 -16.59 -14.04
CA ALA A 255 5.93 -16.66 -14.57
C ALA A 255 6.82 -17.75 -13.93
N ILE A 256 6.42 -18.32 -12.79
CA ILE A 256 7.10 -19.49 -12.20
C ILE A 256 6.15 -20.67 -12.03
N LYS A 257 6.65 -21.88 -12.36
CA LYS A 257 5.93 -23.14 -12.13
C LYS A 257 6.33 -23.68 -10.76
N LEU A 258 5.38 -23.72 -9.84
CA LEU A 258 5.55 -24.30 -8.51
C LEU A 258 4.96 -25.72 -8.44
N THR A 259 5.67 -26.62 -7.76
CA THR A 259 5.03 -27.82 -7.17
C THR A 259 4.29 -27.44 -5.88
N ILE A 260 3.36 -28.27 -5.40
CA ILE A 260 2.67 -28.03 -4.11
C ILE A 260 3.67 -27.99 -2.94
N ALA A 261 4.74 -28.78 -2.99
CA ALA A 261 5.80 -28.74 -1.97
C ALA A 261 6.59 -27.43 -1.98
N GLU A 262 6.81 -26.83 -3.15
CA GLU A 262 7.42 -25.49 -3.25
C GLU A 262 6.45 -24.37 -2.90
N LEU A 263 5.15 -24.53 -3.21
CA LEU A 263 4.12 -23.62 -2.72
C LEU A 263 4.09 -23.61 -1.19
N ASP A 264 4.19 -24.76 -0.52
CA ASP A 264 4.27 -24.81 0.95
C ASP A 264 5.54 -24.12 1.50
N LYS A 265 6.65 -24.11 0.75
CA LYS A 265 7.83 -23.27 1.09
C LYS A 265 7.53 -21.78 0.92
N VAL A 266 6.93 -21.38 -0.21
CA VAL A 266 6.50 -19.98 -0.48
C VAL A 266 5.57 -19.47 0.62
N LEU A 267 4.54 -20.25 0.95
CA LEU A 267 3.55 -19.94 1.98
C LEU A 267 4.16 -19.82 3.38
N ARG A 268 5.23 -20.57 3.69
CA ARG A 268 5.90 -20.53 5.00
C ARG A 268 6.98 -19.46 5.11
N TYR A 269 7.76 -19.22 4.05
CA TYR A 269 9.00 -18.45 4.13
C TYR A 269 8.99 -17.12 3.36
N GLY A 270 7.95 -16.84 2.57
CA GLY A 270 7.81 -15.57 1.85
C GLY A 270 9.02 -15.28 0.96
N MET A 271 9.53 -14.04 1.01
CA MET A 271 10.66 -13.61 0.16
C MET A 271 11.97 -14.36 0.38
N ALA A 272 12.16 -15.09 1.49
CA ALA A 272 13.33 -15.95 1.64
C ALA A 272 13.38 -17.05 0.56
N TYR A 273 12.22 -17.49 0.04
CA TYR A 273 12.16 -18.40 -1.12
C TYR A 273 12.69 -17.73 -2.40
N THR A 274 12.34 -16.47 -2.66
CA THR A 274 12.83 -15.77 -3.87
C THR A 274 14.30 -15.36 -3.75
N GLU A 275 14.80 -15.15 -2.54
CA GLU A 275 16.23 -14.95 -2.25
C GLU A 275 17.03 -16.24 -2.48
N GLU A 276 16.59 -17.39 -1.93
CA GLU A 276 17.20 -18.72 -2.15
C GLU A 276 17.27 -19.09 -3.64
N LYS A 277 16.23 -18.72 -4.41
CA LYS A 277 16.14 -18.99 -5.86
C LYS A 277 16.84 -17.95 -6.74
N GLY A 278 17.43 -16.89 -6.18
CA GLY A 278 18.07 -15.81 -6.95
C GLY A 278 17.12 -14.93 -7.77
N ILE A 279 15.82 -14.95 -7.45
CA ILE A 279 14.77 -14.17 -8.12
C ILE A 279 14.77 -12.73 -7.58
N SER A 280 14.88 -12.56 -6.26
CA SER A 280 15.03 -11.26 -5.58
C SER A 280 16.45 -11.08 -5.08
N TRP A 281 16.92 -9.83 -5.02
CA TRP A 281 18.21 -9.51 -4.41
C TRP A 281 18.06 -9.48 -2.87
N PRO A 282 19.10 -9.84 -2.08
CA PRO A 282 19.00 -9.84 -0.62
C PRO A 282 18.54 -8.51 -0.02
N GLU A 283 18.98 -7.39 -0.59
CA GLU A 283 18.58 -6.05 -0.19
C GLU A 283 17.09 -5.73 -0.43
N ASP A 284 16.42 -6.41 -1.37
CA ASP A 284 14.96 -6.24 -1.58
C ASP A 284 14.20 -6.65 -0.32
N ARG A 285 14.70 -7.64 0.45
CA ARG A 285 14.01 -8.10 1.67
C ARG A 285 14.08 -7.08 2.80
N LEU A 286 15.14 -6.27 2.86
CA LEU A 286 15.37 -5.28 3.93
C LEU A 286 14.46 -4.05 3.81
N VAL A 287 13.90 -3.79 2.62
CA VAL A 287 12.95 -2.70 2.35
C VAL A 287 11.56 -3.25 1.98
N CYS A 288 11.21 -4.43 2.48
CA CYS A 288 9.88 -5.01 2.36
C CYS A 288 9.19 -5.01 3.73
N GLU A 289 7.90 -4.67 3.76
CA GLU A 289 7.09 -4.79 4.97
C GLU A 289 7.13 -6.23 5.52
N GLU A 290 7.21 -6.41 6.85
CA GLU A 290 7.45 -7.72 7.51
C GLU A 290 8.71 -8.46 7.03
N LEU A 291 9.71 -7.76 6.46
CA LEU A 291 10.84 -8.36 5.76
C LEU A 291 10.38 -9.41 4.72
N GLY A 292 9.24 -9.14 4.07
CA GLY A 292 8.60 -10.01 3.10
C GLY A 292 8.14 -11.38 3.64
N CYS A 293 7.97 -11.54 4.97
CA CYS A 293 7.56 -12.81 5.57
C CYS A 293 6.78 -12.66 6.90
N PHE A 294 5.50 -13.02 6.89
CA PHE A 294 4.72 -13.33 8.08
C PHE A 294 5.23 -14.65 8.70
N GLN A 295 6.15 -14.54 9.65
CA GLN A 295 6.90 -15.67 10.23
C GLN A 295 6.02 -16.78 10.83
N LYS A 296 4.82 -16.44 11.32
CA LYS A 296 3.87 -17.40 11.93
C LYS A 296 3.01 -18.16 10.91
N ALA A 297 3.12 -17.87 9.61
CA ALA A 297 2.31 -18.50 8.58
C ALA A 297 2.39 -20.04 8.61
N ASP A 298 1.23 -20.71 8.49
CA ASP A 298 1.18 -22.17 8.39
C ASP A 298 0.44 -22.66 7.13
N PRO A 299 1.17 -23.16 6.11
CA PRO A 299 0.60 -23.81 4.93
C PRO A 299 -0.38 -24.97 5.21
N LYS A 300 -0.39 -25.55 6.43
CA LYS A 300 -1.38 -26.57 6.82
C LYS A 300 -2.78 -25.99 7.11
N LYS A 301 -2.88 -24.68 7.33
CA LYS A 301 -4.16 -23.97 7.52
C LYS A 301 -4.74 -23.43 6.20
N VAL A 302 -3.99 -23.56 5.10
CA VAL A 302 -4.44 -23.20 3.75
C VAL A 302 -5.12 -24.41 3.09
N SER A 303 -6.35 -24.24 2.65
CA SER A 303 -7.12 -25.33 2.03
C SER A 303 -6.51 -25.83 0.71
N GLU A 304 -6.70 -27.10 0.39
CA GLU A 304 -6.29 -27.67 -0.89
C GLU A 304 -6.93 -26.96 -2.09
N ARG A 305 -8.12 -26.38 -1.92
CA ARG A 305 -8.78 -25.55 -2.94
C ARG A 305 -8.03 -24.23 -3.14
N ALA A 306 -7.58 -23.58 -2.06
CA ALA A 306 -6.78 -22.37 -2.14
C ALA A 306 -5.41 -22.64 -2.78
N LYS A 307 -4.73 -23.74 -2.39
CA LYS A 307 -3.48 -24.17 -3.01
C LYS A 307 -3.64 -24.43 -4.51
N LYS A 308 -4.66 -25.20 -4.93
CA LYS A 308 -4.94 -25.49 -6.35
C LYS A 308 -5.25 -24.24 -7.18
N ARG A 309 -5.90 -23.22 -6.59
CA ARG A 309 -6.15 -21.93 -7.28
C ARG A 309 -4.90 -21.04 -7.35
N GLY A 310 -4.08 -21.03 -6.31
CA GLY A 310 -2.89 -20.18 -6.20
C GLY A 310 -1.65 -20.69 -6.92
N CYS A 311 -1.37 -21.99 -6.82
CA CYS A 311 -0.16 -22.63 -7.36
C CYS A 311 0.15 -22.27 -8.83
N PRO A 312 -0.81 -22.30 -9.77
CA PRO A 312 -0.53 -21.94 -11.16
C PRO A 312 -0.40 -20.44 -11.40
N GLN A 313 -0.74 -19.57 -10.43
CA GLN A 313 -0.80 -18.11 -10.58
C GLN A 313 0.43 -17.37 -10.02
N ALA A 314 1.45 -18.09 -9.56
CA ALA A 314 2.64 -17.49 -8.94
C ALA A 314 3.50 -16.74 -9.96
N GLY A 315 3.70 -15.44 -9.75
CA GLY A 315 4.30 -14.55 -10.74
C GLY A 315 3.31 -14.09 -11.82
N SER A 316 2.05 -13.82 -11.45
CA SER A 316 1.04 -13.23 -12.35
C SER A 316 0.50 -11.93 -11.77
N LEU A 317 0.24 -10.96 -12.65
CA LEU A 317 -0.33 -9.68 -12.25
C LEU A 317 -1.77 -9.83 -11.78
N GLY A 318 -2.59 -10.51 -12.60
CA GLY A 318 -4.01 -10.70 -12.34
C GLY A 318 -4.90 -9.77 -13.13
N SER A 319 -5.99 -9.32 -12.50
CA SER A 319 -7.03 -8.49 -13.11
C SER A 319 -7.65 -7.50 -12.13
N GLY A 320 -8.51 -6.61 -12.63
CA GLY A 320 -9.10 -5.52 -11.86
C GLY A 320 -8.16 -4.33 -11.80
N ASN A 321 -7.89 -3.80 -10.59
CA ASN A 321 -7.02 -2.65 -10.38
C ASN A 321 -5.52 -3.00 -10.33
N HIS A 322 -5.12 -4.22 -10.71
CA HIS A 322 -3.72 -4.64 -10.69
C HIS A 322 -2.99 -4.17 -11.96
N TYR A 323 -1.82 -3.55 -11.78
CA TYR A 323 -0.99 -3.01 -12.86
C TYR A 323 0.51 -3.14 -12.59
N VAL A 324 1.31 -3.09 -13.66
CA VAL A 324 2.69 -2.62 -13.61
C VAL A 324 2.75 -1.32 -14.39
N GLU A 325 3.20 -0.26 -13.75
CA GLU A 325 3.22 1.09 -14.33
C GLU A 325 4.64 1.68 -14.27
N VAL A 326 5.18 2.02 -15.43
CA VAL A 326 6.41 2.79 -15.58
C VAL A 326 6.04 4.26 -15.48
N GLN A 327 6.64 4.97 -14.53
CA GLN A 327 6.26 6.33 -14.13
C GLN A 327 7.46 7.27 -14.19
N ALA A 328 7.22 8.56 -14.37
CA ALA A 328 8.22 9.62 -14.17
C ALA A 328 7.92 10.41 -12.90
N VAL A 329 8.96 10.77 -12.14
CA VAL A 329 8.85 11.74 -11.03
C VAL A 329 8.50 13.10 -11.61
N ASP A 330 7.31 13.61 -11.30
CA ASP A 330 6.86 14.93 -11.73
C ASP A 330 7.25 16.01 -10.70
N THR A 331 6.98 15.76 -9.42
CA THR A 331 7.25 16.75 -8.36
C THR A 331 7.91 16.05 -7.18
N ILE A 332 8.88 16.72 -6.56
CA ILE A 332 9.50 16.32 -5.28
C ILE A 332 9.08 17.38 -4.25
N TYR A 333 8.41 16.94 -3.18
CA TYR A 333 7.94 17.80 -2.09
C TYR A 333 8.91 17.78 -0.90
N ASP A 334 9.53 16.61 -0.64
CA ASP A 334 10.53 16.42 0.39
C ASP A 334 11.80 15.85 -0.24
N ALA A 335 12.82 16.70 -0.40
CA ALA A 335 14.08 16.32 -1.02
C ALA A 335 14.93 15.38 -0.14
N GLU A 336 14.79 15.43 1.18
CA GLU A 336 15.58 14.59 2.09
C GLU A 336 15.04 13.16 2.10
N ALA A 337 13.72 13.01 2.25
CA ALA A 337 13.04 11.73 2.14
C ALA A 337 13.18 11.13 0.73
N ALA A 338 13.07 11.94 -0.32
CA ALA A 338 13.26 11.50 -1.70
C ALA A 338 14.67 10.96 -1.93
N ASN A 339 15.72 11.70 -1.53
CA ASN A 339 17.11 11.27 -1.71
C ASN A 339 17.42 9.98 -0.94
N SER A 340 16.91 9.82 0.28
CA SER A 340 17.04 8.58 1.06
C SER A 340 16.39 7.37 0.38
N MET A 341 15.30 7.58 -0.36
CA MET A 341 14.68 6.56 -1.22
C MET A 341 15.39 6.37 -2.58
N GLY A 342 16.39 7.20 -2.91
CA GLY A 342 17.06 7.21 -4.20
C GLY A 342 16.27 7.90 -5.32
N ILE A 343 15.29 8.73 -4.96
CA ILE A 343 14.57 9.66 -5.84
C ILE A 343 15.33 11.00 -5.80
N THR A 344 16.08 11.29 -6.85
CA THR A 344 17.11 12.35 -6.86
C THR A 344 16.74 13.56 -7.71
N ARG A 345 15.76 13.43 -8.63
CA ARG A 345 15.44 14.48 -9.61
C ARG A 345 14.06 14.29 -10.24
N LYS A 346 13.48 15.41 -10.71
CA LYS A 346 12.35 15.41 -11.65
C LYS A 346 12.73 14.61 -12.90
N GLY A 347 11.75 13.94 -13.48
CA GLY A 347 11.87 13.06 -14.65
C GLY A 347 12.58 11.73 -14.39
N GLN A 348 13.05 11.43 -13.18
CA GLN A 348 13.58 10.09 -12.88
C GLN A 348 12.48 9.03 -13.07
N VAL A 349 12.83 7.91 -13.70
CA VAL A 349 11.88 6.83 -13.98
C VAL A 349 11.82 5.85 -12.80
N LEU A 350 10.61 5.56 -12.33
CA LEU A 350 10.30 4.53 -11.34
C LEU A 350 9.35 3.49 -11.96
N VAL A 351 9.22 2.33 -11.33
CA VAL A 351 8.23 1.30 -11.71
C VAL A 351 7.41 0.89 -10.51
N MET A 352 6.10 1.04 -10.60
CA MET A 352 5.14 0.64 -9.57
C MET A 352 4.48 -0.68 -9.97
N ILE A 353 4.44 -1.65 -9.05
CA ILE A 353 3.86 -2.98 -9.21
C ILE A 353 2.74 -3.13 -8.18
N HIS A 354 1.49 -3.23 -8.63
CA HIS A 354 0.32 -3.43 -7.78
C HIS A 354 -0.30 -4.80 -8.04
N THR A 355 -0.19 -5.70 -7.07
CA THR A 355 -0.89 -7.00 -7.05
C THR A 355 -0.89 -7.61 -5.64
N GLY A 356 -1.64 -8.69 -5.45
CA GLY A 356 -1.76 -9.42 -4.19
C GLY A 356 -1.58 -10.93 -4.30
N SER A 357 -2.30 -11.63 -3.44
CA SER A 357 -2.29 -13.09 -3.25
C SER A 357 -3.08 -13.90 -4.30
N ARG A 358 -3.67 -13.22 -5.28
CA ARG A 358 -4.35 -13.85 -6.43
C ARG A 358 -5.51 -14.75 -5.97
N GLY A 359 -5.77 -15.85 -6.68
CA GLY A 359 -6.82 -16.81 -6.34
C GLY A 359 -6.63 -17.52 -5.00
N LEU A 360 -5.43 -17.48 -4.40
CA LEU A 360 -5.12 -18.13 -3.14
C LEU A 360 -5.77 -17.41 -1.95
N GLY A 361 -5.46 -16.12 -1.75
CA GLY A 361 -6.05 -15.36 -0.64
C GLY A 361 -7.55 -15.16 -0.81
N HIS A 362 -8.04 -14.98 -2.04
CA HIS A 362 -9.49 -14.95 -2.29
C HIS A 362 -10.16 -16.23 -1.79
N GLN A 363 -9.57 -17.40 -2.04
CA GLN A 363 -10.13 -18.66 -1.55
C GLN A 363 -10.03 -18.75 -0.02
N ILE A 364 -8.92 -18.37 0.59
CA ILE A 364 -8.76 -18.35 2.06
C ILE A 364 -9.79 -17.43 2.72
N ALA A 365 -10.03 -16.23 2.17
CA ALA A 365 -11.08 -15.33 2.65
C ALA A 365 -12.49 -15.94 2.49
N THR A 366 -12.74 -16.66 1.39
CA THR A 366 -14.01 -17.37 1.16
C THR A 366 -14.21 -18.51 2.18
N ASP A 367 -13.18 -19.32 2.41
CA ASP A 367 -13.19 -20.43 3.35
C ASP A 367 -13.38 -19.91 4.79
N ALA A 368 -12.69 -18.83 5.16
CA ALA A 368 -12.82 -18.19 6.47
C ALA A 368 -14.19 -17.53 6.70
N LEU A 369 -14.83 -16.95 5.68
CA LEU A 369 -16.18 -16.42 5.78
C LEU A 369 -17.22 -17.54 6.04
N ALA A 370 -17.04 -18.73 5.48
CA ALA A 370 -17.89 -19.88 5.79
C ALA A 370 -17.75 -20.30 7.27
N ILE A 371 -16.52 -20.38 7.79
CA ILE A 371 -16.23 -20.65 9.20
C ILE A 371 -16.86 -19.58 10.12
N CYS A 372 -16.79 -18.30 9.74
CA CYS A 372 -17.44 -17.22 10.49
C CYS A 372 -18.98 -17.32 10.45
N ASP A 373 -19.58 -17.75 9.34
CA ASP A 373 -21.03 -17.98 9.21
C ASP A 373 -21.50 -19.13 10.11
N GLU A 374 -20.72 -20.23 10.20
CA GLU A 374 -20.94 -21.36 11.11
C GLU A 374 -20.80 -20.94 12.59
N TYR A 375 -19.73 -20.22 12.91
CA TYR A 375 -19.48 -19.69 14.26
C TYR A 375 -20.64 -18.77 14.71
N ARG A 376 -21.08 -17.85 13.83
CA ARG A 376 -22.23 -16.97 14.10
C ARG A 376 -23.49 -17.78 14.41
N ALA A 377 -23.78 -18.83 13.63
CA ALA A 377 -24.96 -19.67 13.82
C ALA A 377 -24.90 -20.44 15.16
N LYS A 378 -23.77 -21.09 15.44
CA LYS A 378 -23.49 -21.83 16.70
C LYS A 378 -23.65 -20.95 17.94
N HIS A 379 -23.12 -19.72 17.88
CA HIS A 379 -23.12 -18.77 19.01
C HIS A 379 -24.33 -17.81 19.00
N LYS A 380 -25.28 -17.96 18.06
CA LYS A 380 -26.49 -17.13 17.90
C LYS A 380 -26.20 -15.61 17.82
N ILE A 381 -25.05 -15.26 17.25
CA ILE A 381 -24.59 -13.87 17.13
C ILE A 381 -25.48 -13.13 16.13
N LYS A 382 -26.02 -11.98 16.54
CA LYS A 382 -26.76 -11.06 15.67
C LYS A 382 -25.82 -9.96 15.19
N LEU A 383 -25.63 -9.86 13.89
CA LEU A 383 -24.85 -8.81 13.25
C LEU A 383 -25.78 -7.73 12.71
N VAL A 384 -25.32 -6.47 12.69
CA VAL A 384 -26.02 -5.37 12.00
C VAL A 384 -25.94 -5.47 10.47
N ASP A 385 -24.90 -6.16 9.97
CA ASP A 385 -24.72 -6.53 8.57
C ASP A 385 -24.18 -7.96 8.52
N ARG A 386 -24.75 -8.83 7.68
CA ARG A 386 -24.29 -10.23 7.53
C ARG A 386 -22.82 -10.30 7.09
N GLN A 387 -22.35 -9.31 6.33
CA GLN A 387 -20.99 -9.26 5.78
C GLN A 387 -19.92 -8.95 6.83
N LEU A 388 -20.31 -8.51 8.04
CA LEU A 388 -19.41 -8.35 9.20
C LEU A 388 -19.21 -9.66 9.97
N ALA A 389 -19.14 -10.80 9.26
CA ALA A 389 -18.86 -12.09 9.87
C ALA A 389 -17.46 -12.08 10.51
N TYR A 390 -17.36 -12.61 11.74
CA TYR A 390 -16.14 -12.58 12.54
C TYR A 390 -16.02 -13.83 13.43
N VAL A 391 -14.82 -14.06 13.94
CA VAL A 391 -14.51 -14.99 15.04
C VAL A 391 -13.61 -14.28 16.08
N PRO A 392 -13.61 -14.66 17.37
CA PRO A 392 -12.70 -14.07 18.36
C PRO A 392 -11.24 -14.34 17.99
N ILE A 393 -10.34 -13.39 18.24
CA ILE A 393 -8.91 -13.49 17.90
C ILE A 393 -8.29 -14.78 18.45
N HIS A 394 -8.60 -15.10 19.71
CA HIS A 394 -8.03 -16.23 20.44
C HIS A 394 -8.83 -17.53 20.32
N SER A 395 -9.85 -17.60 19.46
CA SER A 395 -10.54 -18.87 19.19
C SER A 395 -9.71 -19.74 18.23
N PRO A 396 -9.92 -21.08 18.21
CA PRO A 396 -9.27 -21.95 17.23
C PRO A 396 -9.50 -21.49 15.78
N GLU A 397 -10.73 -21.06 15.48
CA GLU A 397 -11.11 -20.54 14.16
C GLU A 397 -10.38 -19.23 13.82
N GLY A 398 -10.23 -18.32 14.79
CA GLY A 398 -9.52 -17.06 14.61
C GLY A 398 -8.02 -17.22 14.40
N GLN A 399 -7.39 -18.09 15.20
CA GLN A 399 -5.98 -18.44 15.02
C GLN A 399 -5.73 -19.13 13.68
N ASP A 400 -6.57 -20.10 13.29
CA ASP A 400 -6.43 -20.80 12.02
C ASP A 400 -6.56 -19.86 10.81
N TYR A 401 -7.49 -18.90 10.86
CA TYR A 401 -7.59 -17.86 9.83
C TYR A 401 -6.35 -16.96 9.79
N LEU A 402 -5.83 -16.50 10.95
CA LEU A 402 -4.64 -15.64 11.00
C LEU A 402 -3.39 -16.34 10.44
N LEU A 403 -3.21 -17.63 10.74
CA LEU A 403 -2.13 -18.46 10.19
C LEU A 403 -2.24 -18.63 8.66
N ALA A 404 -3.46 -18.82 8.14
CA ALA A 404 -3.73 -18.93 6.71
C ALA A 404 -3.62 -17.57 5.97
N MET A 405 -4.03 -16.48 6.61
CA MET A 405 -3.87 -15.10 6.11
C MET A 405 -2.38 -14.74 6.00
N GLY A 406 -1.56 -15.07 7.00
CA GLY A 406 -0.10 -14.91 6.93
C GLY A 406 0.52 -15.70 5.76
N ALA A 407 0.03 -16.92 5.51
CA ALA A 407 0.46 -17.71 4.36
C ALA A 407 0.06 -17.07 3.02
N ALA A 408 -1.16 -16.52 2.90
CA ALA A 408 -1.57 -15.75 1.73
C ALA A 408 -0.71 -14.49 1.53
N ALA A 409 -0.35 -13.82 2.63
CA ALA A 409 0.50 -12.65 2.59
C ALA A 409 1.92 -12.98 2.08
N ASN A 410 2.49 -14.10 2.51
CA ASN A 410 3.77 -14.62 2.01
C ASN A 410 3.72 -14.94 0.51
N PHE A 411 2.63 -15.53 0.03
CA PHE A 411 2.42 -15.76 -1.40
C PHE A 411 2.37 -14.44 -2.19
N ALA A 412 1.71 -13.41 -1.68
CA ALA A 412 1.66 -12.09 -2.34
C ALA A 412 3.03 -11.40 -2.41
N PHE A 413 3.84 -11.45 -1.35
CA PHE A 413 5.21 -10.92 -1.38
C PHE A 413 6.09 -11.66 -2.40
N VAL A 414 5.98 -12.99 -2.49
CA VAL A 414 6.65 -13.78 -3.53
C VAL A 414 6.14 -13.41 -4.93
N ASN A 415 4.83 -13.22 -5.10
CA ASN A 415 4.23 -12.80 -6.37
C ASN A 415 4.81 -11.45 -6.84
N ARG A 416 4.88 -10.44 -5.95
CA ARG A 416 5.51 -9.14 -6.25
C ARG A 416 7.02 -9.24 -6.51
N SER A 417 7.75 -10.13 -5.81
CA SER A 417 9.16 -10.39 -6.09
C SER A 417 9.41 -11.03 -7.46
N VAL A 418 8.57 -11.99 -7.87
CA VAL A 418 8.69 -12.58 -9.22
C VAL A 418 8.37 -11.56 -10.30
N ILE A 419 7.35 -10.72 -10.12
CA ILE A 419 7.03 -9.65 -11.09
C ILE A 419 8.15 -8.59 -11.12
N ALA A 420 8.73 -8.22 -9.97
CA ALA A 420 9.88 -7.31 -9.94
C ALA A 420 11.10 -7.87 -10.70
N HIS A 421 11.31 -9.19 -10.68
CA HIS A 421 12.30 -9.84 -11.52
C HIS A 421 11.97 -9.75 -13.02
N GLN A 422 10.71 -10.01 -13.41
CA GLN A 422 10.28 -9.85 -14.81
C GLN A 422 10.38 -8.39 -15.31
N VAL A 423 10.09 -7.42 -14.44
CA VAL A 423 10.31 -5.99 -14.71
C VAL A 423 11.79 -5.70 -14.97
N ARG A 424 12.69 -6.20 -14.13
CA ARG A 424 14.14 -6.06 -14.33
C ARG A 424 14.55 -6.64 -15.70
N LEU A 425 14.15 -7.86 -16.02
CA LEU A 425 14.40 -8.49 -17.33
C LEU A 425 13.84 -7.69 -18.53
N ALA A 426 12.65 -7.10 -18.40
CA ALA A 426 12.05 -6.27 -19.46
C ALA A 426 12.87 -5.00 -19.73
N PHE A 427 13.41 -4.38 -18.68
CA PHE A 427 14.31 -3.24 -18.78
C PHE A 427 15.67 -3.65 -19.38
N GLU A 428 16.29 -4.75 -18.93
CA GLU A 428 17.55 -5.27 -19.50
C GLU A 428 17.41 -5.55 -21.00
N ARG A 429 16.31 -6.21 -21.40
CA ARG A 429 15.97 -6.50 -22.81
C ARG A 429 15.79 -5.23 -23.64
N THR A 430 15.26 -4.15 -23.06
CA THR A 430 14.95 -2.91 -23.78
C THR A 430 16.14 -1.94 -23.86
N PHE A 431 16.94 -1.86 -22.79
CA PHE A 431 18.05 -0.90 -22.67
C PHE A 431 19.44 -1.51 -22.89
N HIS A 432 19.56 -2.84 -22.97
CA HIS A 432 20.82 -3.59 -23.14
C HIS A 432 21.86 -3.23 -22.07
N LYS A 433 21.41 -3.20 -20.82
CA LYS A 433 22.13 -2.75 -19.63
C LYS A 433 21.71 -3.59 -18.43
N ASP A 434 22.62 -3.85 -17.50
CA ASP A 434 22.33 -4.66 -16.30
C ASP A 434 21.34 -3.93 -15.36
N ALA A 435 20.32 -4.64 -14.87
CA ALA A 435 19.29 -4.05 -14.03
C ALA A 435 19.85 -3.50 -12.70
N ARG A 436 20.90 -4.12 -12.15
CA ARG A 436 21.47 -3.79 -10.85
C ARG A 436 22.53 -2.71 -10.96
N THR A 437 23.52 -2.88 -11.82
CA THR A 437 24.70 -1.97 -11.86
C THR A 437 24.48 -0.74 -12.74
N ASP A 438 23.78 -0.88 -13.87
CA ASP A 438 23.69 0.19 -14.87
C ASP A 438 22.36 0.96 -14.75
N LEU A 439 21.27 0.23 -14.48
CA LEU A 439 19.92 0.76 -14.40
C LEU A 439 19.44 1.06 -12.97
N ASP A 440 20.21 0.69 -11.94
CA ASP A 440 19.95 1.00 -10.53
C ASP A 440 18.54 0.56 -10.05
N MET A 441 18.08 -0.61 -10.50
CA MET A 441 16.71 -1.11 -10.30
C MET A 441 16.44 -1.71 -8.90
N HIS A 442 16.95 -1.04 -7.88
CA HIS A 442 16.74 -1.39 -6.49
C HIS A 442 15.31 -1.03 -6.03
N MET A 443 14.78 -1.82 -5.10
CA MET A 443 13.47 -1.55 -4.51
C MET A 443 13.53 -0.32 -3.60
N ILE A 444 12.52 0.55 -3.71
CA ILE A 444 12.27 1.62 -2.73
C ILE A 444 11.57 0.99 -1.53
N TYR A 445 10.38 0.45 -1.72
CA TYR A 445 9.63 -0.24 -0.67
C TYR A 445 8.60 -1.23 -1.27
N ASP A 446 8.11 -2.14 -0.44
CA ASP A 446 6.94 -2.99 -0.72
C ASP A 446 6.04 -2.98 0.52
N VAL A 447 4.75 -2.63 0.34
CA VAL A 447 3.80 -2.45 1.44
C VAL A 447 2.42 -3.01 1.10
N SER A 448 1.75 -3.56 2.12
CA SER A 448 0.38 -4.06 2.05
C SER A 448 -0.68 -2.94 2.15
N HIS A 449 -1.88 -3.24 1.66
CA HIS A 449 -3.09 -2.49 2.00
C HIS A 449 -4.33 -3.34 2.35
N ASN A 450 -4.20 -4.68 2.38
CA ASN A 450 -5.29 -5.61 2.72
C ASN A 450 -4.77 -6.68 3.70
N VAL A 451 -4.70 -6.37 4.99
CA VAL A 451 -4.08 -7.25 5.99
C VAL A 451 -4.57 -6.95 7.41
N ALA A 452 -4.54 -7.95 8.30
CA ALA A 452 -4.64 -7.73 9.74
C ALA A 452 -3.27 -7.97 10.41
N LYS A 453 -2.87 -7.08 11.33
CA LYS A 453 -1.56 -7.14 12.00
C LYS A 453 -1.66 -6.98 13.51
N PHE A 454 -0.88 -7.77 14.23
CA PHE A 454 -0.66 -7.56 15.66
C PHE A 454 0.33 -6.41 15.85
N GLU A 455 -0.09 -5.34 16.51
CA GLU A 455 0.68 -4.12 16.72
C GLU A 455 0.47 -3.59 18.15
N GLU A 456 1.36 -2.74 18.64
CA GLU A 456 1.21 -2.03 19.92
C GLU A 456 0.87 -0.57 19.66
N HIS A 457 -0.25 -0.08 20.21
CA HIS A 457 -0.69 1.31 20.04
C HIS A 457 -0.97 1.99 21.39
N GLU A 458 -0.93 3.32 21.42
CA GLU A 458 -1.42 4.12 22.55
C GLU A 458 -2.90 4.43 22.34
N ILE A 459 -3.76 4.06 23.30
CA ILE A 459 -5.22 4.24 23.20
C ILE A 459 -5.73 4.73 24.55
N ASP A 460 -6.53 5.80 24.56
CA ASP A 460 -7.06 6.45 25.77
C ASP A 460 -5.95 6.77 26.81
N GLY A 461 -4.79 7.23 26.34
CA GLY A 461 -3.60 7.54 27.16
C GLY A 461 -2.87 6.30 27.74
N ARG A 462 -3.29 5.09 27.37
CA ARG A 462 -2.64 3.83 27.79
C ARG A 462 -1.69 3.37 26.69
N LYS A 463 -0.39 3.42 27.00
CA LYS A 463 0.67 3.01 26.07
C LYS A 463 0.69 1.50 25.85
N LYS A 464 1.11 1.08 24.65
CA LYS A 464 1.43 -0.31 24.29
C LYS A 464 0.28 -1.30 24.55
N ILE A 465 -0.95 -0.93 24.17
CA ILE A 465 -2.05 -1.90 24.13
C ILE A 465 -1.84 -2.78 22.90
N PRO A 466 -1.73 -4.11 23.06
CA PRO A 466 -1.61 -5.01 21.92
C PRO A 466 -2.97 -5.12 21.22
N VAL A 467 -2.99 -4.86 19.93
CA VAL A 467 -4.19 -4.86 19.09
C VAL A 467 -3.99 -5.63 17.79
N LEU A 468 -5.08 -6.13 17.22
CA LEU A 468 -5.14 -6.63 15.86
C LEU A 468 -5.73 -5.54 14.95
N VAL A 469 -4.86 -4.76 14.31
CA VAL A 469 -5.24 -3.70 13.38
C VAL A 469 -5.62 -4.34 12.05
N HIS A 470 -6.90 -4.23 11.67
CA HIS A 470 -7.38 -4.57 10.35
C HIS A 470 -7.21 -3.36 9.43
N ARG A 471 -6.61 -3.55 8.25
CA ARG A 471 -6.52 -2.55 7.19
C ARG A 471 -7.03 -3.15 5.88
N LYS A 472 -7.98 -2.48 5.24
CA LYS A 472 -8.56 -2.89 3.96
C LYS A 472 -8.66 -1.69 3.03
N GLY A 473 -7.87 -1.67 1.98
CA GLY A 473 -7.58 -0.47 1.22
C GLY A 473 -6.96 0.63 2.09
N ALA A 474 -6.08 0.28 3.02
CA ALA A 474 -5.38 1.25 3.87
C ALA A 474 -3.97 0.74 4.19
N THR A 475 -2.98 1.62 4.18
CA THR A 475 -1.56 1.26 4.25
C THR A 475 -0.97 1.63 5.62
N ARG A 476 -0.05 0.82 6.13
CA ARG A 476 0.70 1.12 7.36
C ARG A 476 1.63 2.32 7.11
N ALA A 477 1.70 3.24 8.06
CA ALA A 477 2.34 4.55 7.93
C ALA A 477 3.10 4.90 9.23
N PHE A 478 4.03 4.03 9.63
CA PHE A 478 4.82 4.22 10.85
C PHE A 478 5.80 5.42 10.74
N PRO A 479 6.03 6.15 11.84
CA PRO A 479 6.87 7.35 11.87
C PRO A 479 8.36 7.04 11.78
N ALA A 480 9.17 8.09 11.67
CA ALA A 480 10.61 8.02 11.91
C ALA A 480 10.91 7.42 13.29
N HIS A 481 12.02 6.68 13.38
CA HIS A 481 12.50 5.96 14.58
C HIS A 481 11.56 4.89 15.16
N HIS A 482 10.48 4.52 14.45
CA HIS A 482 9.67 3.36 14.83
C HIS A 482 10.45 2.05 14.58
N PRO A 483 10.53 1.11 15.55
CA PRO A 483 11.41 -0.07 15.46
C PRO A 483 11.14 -1.02 14.30
N ASP A 484 9.91 -1.04 13.78
CA ASP A 484 9.52 -1.86 12.61
C ASP A 484 9.75 -1.16 11.25
N VAL A 485 10.32 0.05 11.25
CA VAL A 485 10.80 0.72 10.03
C VAL A 485 12.23 0.25 9.74
N SER A 486 12.53 -0.04 8.49
CA SER A 486 13.87 -0.49 8.08
C SER A 486 14.91 0.59 8.38
N GLU A 487 16.10 0.20 8.85
CA GLU A 487 17.25 1.09 9.15
C GLU A 487 17.50 2.15 8.06
N LYS A 488 17.39 1.77 6.78
CA LYS A 488 17.52 2.69 5.62
C LYS A 488 16.60 3.92 5.68
N TYR A 489 15.43 3.81 6.31
CA TYR A 489 14.40 4.83 6.38
C TYR A 489 14.09 5.27 7.82
N GLU A 490 14.94 4.92 8.78
CA GLU A 490 14.73 5.23 10.20
C GLU A 490 14.48 6.73 10.42
N SER A 491 15.28 7.62 9.81
CA SER A 491 15.17 9.07 10.00
C SER A 491 13.98 9.72 9.30
N ILE A 492 13.34 9.05 8.33
CA ILE A 492 12.27 9.64 7.50
C ILE A 492 10.90 9.01 7.73
N GLY A 493 10.85 7.85 8.40
CA GLY A 493 9.64 7.06 8.60
C GLY A 493 9.34 6.09 7.45
N GLN A 494 8.31 5.28 7.62
CA GLN A 494 7.99 4.23 6.66
C GLN A 494 7.57 4.82 5.32
N PRO A 495 8.15 4.40 4.18
CA PRO A 495 7.62 4.76 2.88
C PRO A 495 6.19 4.23 2.70
N VAL A 496 5.34 5.07 2.12
CA VAL A 496 3.94 4.79 1.78
C VAL A 496 3.79 4.97 0.27
N LEU A 497 3.15 4.01 -0.39
CA LEU A 497 3.05 3.92 -1.85
C LEU A 497 1.58 3.95 -2.26
N ILE A 498 1.16 5.06 -2.89
CA ILE A 498 -0.25 5.33 -3.22
C ILE A 498 -0.45 5.21 -4.73
N GLY A 499 -1.25 4.22 -5.11
CA GLY A 499 -1.59 3.97 -6.51
C GLY A 499 -2.69 4.88 -7.04
N GLY A 500 -2.46 5.47 -8.20
CA GLY A 500 -3.51 6.17 -8.95
C GLY A 500 -4.40 5.22 -9.75
N SER A 501 -4.58 5.57 -11.01
CA SER A 501 -5.24 4.82 -12.07
C SER A 501 -4.42 5.01 -13.36
N MET A 502 -4.74 4.27 -14.42
CA MET A 502 -3.95 4.18 -15.66
C MET A 502 -3.65 5.50 -16.43
N GLY A 503 -4.14 6.64 -15.95
CA GLY A 503 -3.92 7.99 -16.53
C GLY A 503 -3.88 9.11 -15.48
N THR A 504 -3.62 8.80 -14.22
CA THR A 504 -3.55 9.78 -13.12
C THR A 504 -2.25 9.63 -12.36
N ALA A 505 -1.93 10.61 -11.52
CA ALA A 505 -0.73 10.55 -10.70
C ALA A 505 -0.73 9.36 -9.71
N SER A 506 0.45 8.94 -9.30
CA SER A 506 0.68 8.12 -8.11
C SER A 506 1.59 8.88 -7.15
N TYR A 507 1.64 8.48 -5.87
CA TYR A 507 2.42 9.19 -4.86
C TYR A 507 3.33 8.27 -4.05
N VAL A 508 4.48 8.84 -3.67
CA VAL A 508 5.32 8.35 -2.58
C VAL A 508 5.17 9.33 -1.41
N LEU A 509 4.87 8.80 -0.23
CA LEU A 509 4.74 9.54 1.02
C LEU A 509 5.57 8.85 2.11
N VAL A 510 5.63 9.45 3.31
CA VAL A 510 6.15 8.82 4.53
C VAL A 510 5.14 8.88 5.67
N GLY A 511 5.21 7.88 6.55
CA GLY A 511 4.45 7.83 7.79
C GLY A 511 4.87 8.87 8.82
N THR A 512 3.99 9.15 9.80
CA THR A 512 4.13 10.29 10.72
C THR A 512 3.66 9.93 12.13
N GLU A 513 4.09 10.73 13.11
CA GLU A 513 3.69 10.54 14.51
C GLU A 513 2.18 10.81 14.70
N VAL A 514 1.63 11.75 13.93
CA VAL A 514 0.19 12.01 13.89
C VAL A 514 -0.57 10.76 13.40
N ALA A 515 -0.03 9.95 12.50
CA ALA A 515 -0.66 8.69 12.10
C ALA A 515 -0.77 7.70 13.27
N MET A 516 0.25 7.60 14.14
CA MET A 516 0.20 6.73 15.33
C MET A 516 -0.93 7.12 16.27
N GLN A 517 -1.19 8.41 16.41
CA GLN A 517 -2.20 8.98 17.31
C GLN A 517 -3.61 8.95 16.70
N GLU A 518 -3.73 9.35 15.43
CA GLU A 518 -5.02 9.65 14.79
C GLU A 518 -5.60 8.49 13.97
N SER A 519 -4.78 7.50 13.59
CA SER A 519 -5.11 6.46 12.60
C SER A 519 -4.49 5.07 12.83
N PHE A 520 -3.98 4.76 14.03
CA PHE A 520 -3.24 3.52 14.33
C PHE A 520 -2.07 3.28 13.37
N GLY A 521 -1.26 4.31 13.12
CA GLY A 521 -0.13 4.28 12.19
C GLY A 521 -0.57 3.89 10.78
N SER A 522 -1.61 4.55 10.25
CA SER A 522 -2.20 4.19 8.95
C SER A 522 -2.57 5.39 8.07
N THR A 523 -2.59 5.18 6.76
CA THR A 523 -3.04 6.18 5.76
C THR A 523 -3.76 5.49 4.60
N CYS A 524 -4.11 6.22 3.55
CA CYS A 524 -4.73 5.72 2.32
C CYS A 524 -3.87 4.65 1.60
N HIS A 525 -4.41 4.04 0.55
CA HIS A 525 -3.69 3.07 -0.30
C HIS A 525 -3.66 3.45 -1.80
N GLY A 526 -4.58 4.31 -2.24
CA GLY A 526 -4.71 4.69 -3.63
C GLY A 526 -5.77 5.76 -3.83
N ALA A 527 -6.22 5.95 -5.07
CA ALA A 527 -7.31 6.89 -5.36
C ALA A 527 -8.66 6.47 -4.74
N GLY A 528 -8.97 5.17 -4.71
CA GLY A 528 -10.30 4.65 -4.35
C GLY A 528 -11.37 4.93 -5.40
N ARG A 529 -12.42 4.11 -5.46
CA ARG A 529 -13.42 4.21 -6.53
C ARG A 529 -14.47 5.27 -6.24
N ALA A 530 -14.74 6.12 -7.23
CA ALA A 530 -15.90 7.03 -7.26
C ALA A 530 -17.11 6.40 -8.00
N LEU A 531 -16.87 5.45 -8.92
CA LEU A 531 -17.92 4.73 -9.65
C LEU A 531 -17.77 3.20 -9.47
N SER A 532 -18.89 2.51 -9.25
CA SER A 532 -18.91 1.04 -9.32
C SER A 532 -18.54 0.55 -10.73
N ARG A 533 -17.93 -0.64 -10.84
CA ARG A 533 -17.54 -1.22 -12.14
C ARG A 533 -18.71 -1.31 -13.11
N SER A 534 -19.88 -1.72 -12.62
CA SER A 534 -21.12 -1.82 -13.42
C SER A 534 -21.68 -0.45 -13.86
N LYS A 535 -21.36 0.64 -13.16
CA LYS A 535 -21.70 2.01 -13.59
C LYS A 535 -20.69 2.49 -14.63
N ALA A 536 -19.39 2.33 -14.36
CA ALA A 536 -18.30 2.66 -15.28
C ALA A 536 -18.46 2.00 -16.66
N LEU A 537 -18.72 0.69 -16.70
CA LEU A 537 -19.02 -0.06 -17.95
C LEU A 537 -20.20 0.49 -18.75
N LYS A 538 -21.18 1.12 -18.10
CA LYS A 538 -22.38 1.66 -18.75
C LYS A 538 -22.21 3.11 -19.21
N THR A 539 -21.26 3.85 -18.64
CA THR A 539 -21.11 5.30 -18.87
C THR A 539 -19.80 5.70 -19.52
N LEU A 540 -18.79 4.82 -19.58
CA LEU A 540 -17.45 5.15 -20.06
C LEU A 540 -17.05 4.28 -21.26
N GLU A 541 -16.89 4.91 -22.42
CA GLU A 541 -16.52 4.25 -23.67
C GLU A 541 -15.00 4.06 -23.81
N SER A 542 -14.55 2.83 -24.04
CA SER A 542 -13.12 2.46 -24.04
C SER A 542 -12.28 3.14 -25.12
N GLY A 543 -12.87 3.51 -26.27
CA GLY A 543 -12.15 4.20 -27.35
C GLY A 543 -11.66 5.58 -26.91
N ASN A 544 -12.61 6.41 -26.46
CA ASN A 544 -12.35 7.77 -25.97
C ASN A 544 -11.32 7.78 -24.82
N ILE A 545 -11.30 6.75 -23.98
CA ILE A 545 -10.30 6.59 -22.90
C ILE A 545 -8.90 6.34 -23.47
N MET A 546 -8.75 5.39 -24.41
CA MET A 546 -7.45 5.12 -25.04
C MET A 546 -6.91 6.34 -25.80
N ASP A 547 -7.77 7.05 -26.53
CA ASP A 547 -7.38 8.25 -27.26
C ASP A 547 -6.94 9.37 -26.31
N ALA A 548 -7.61 9.54 -25.17
CA ALA A 548 -7.19 10.49 -24.13
C ALA A 548 -5.84 10.12 -23.48
N LEU A 549 -5.60 8.83 -23.22
CA LEU A 549 -4.33 8.34 -22.66
C LEU A 549 -3.18 8.47 -23.67
N HIS A 550 -3.43 8.18 -24.95
CA HIS A 550 -2.48 8.41 -26.03
C HIS A 550 -2.19 9.91 -26.23
N ALA A 551 -3.19 10.79 -26.10
CA ALA A 551 -2.98 12.24 -26.13
C ALA A 551 -2.14 12.77 -24.96
N GLN A 552 -2.18 12.09 -23.80
CA GLN A 552 -1.27 12.32 -22.67
C GLN A 552 0.12 11.66 -22.86
N GLY A 553 0.30 10.87 -23.93
CA GLY A 553 1.53 10.13 -24.23
C GLY A 553 1.71 8.84 -23.42
N VAL A 554 0.67 8.36 -22.75
CA VAL A 554 0.70 7.12 -21.94
C VAL A 554 0.47 5.91 -22.84
N VAL A 555 1.40 4.96 -22.84
CA VAL A 555 1.27 3.69 -23.57
C VAL A 555 0.55 2.67 -22.69
N VAL A 556 -0.58 2.13 -23.14
CA VAL A 556 -1.38 1.19 -22.34
C VAL A 556 -1.48 -0.18 -23.02
N LYS A 557 -1.06 -1.23 -22.31
CA LYS A 557 -1.25 -2.63 -22.66
C LYS A 557 -2.29 -3.24 -21.72
N VAL A 558 -3.31 -3.89 -22.28
CA VAL A 558 -4.45 -4.46 -21.55
C VAL A 558 -4.83 -5.82 -22.09
N ALA A 559 -5.04 -6.79 -21.20
CA ALA A 559 -5.49 -8.13 -21.57
C ALA A 559 -6.88 -8.16 -22.25
N SER A 560 -7.73 -7.14 -22.02
CA SER A 560 -9.06 -7.04 -22.63
C SER A 560 -9.56 -5.59 -22.67
N LYS A 561 -10.30 -5.23 -23.73
CA LYS A 561 -10.87 -3.87 -23.89
C LYS A 561 -11.89 -3.50 -22.81
N HIS A 562 -12.61 -4.46 -22.23
CA HIS A 562 -13.58 -4.19 -21.16
C HIS A 562 -12.92 -3.63 -19.89
N LEU A 563 -11.66 -4.02 -19.62
CA LEU A 563 -10.88 -3.57 -18.47
C LEU A 563 -10.47 -2.09 -18.57
N ILE A 564 -10.48 -1.51 -19.77
CA ILE A 564 -10.23 -0.08 -20.00
C ILE A 564 -11.38 0.73 -19.39
N SER A 565 -12.63 0.38 -19.71
CA SER A 565 -13.83 1.06 -19.19
C SER A 565 -14.01 0.86 -17.69
N GLU A 566 -13.75 -0.35 -17.15
CA GLU A 566 -13.88 -0.61 -15.71
C GLU A 566 -12.90 0.17 -14.84
N GLU A 567 -11.68 0.41 -15.34
CA GLU A 567 -10.56 0.96 -14.58
C GLU A 567 -10.12 2.35 -15.08
N ALA A 568 -10.95 2.97 -15.92
CA ALA A 568 -10.74 4.31 -16.46
C ALA A 568 -10.54 5.36 -15.34
N PRO A 569 -9.74 6.42 -15.56
CA PRO A 569 -9.53 7.48 -14.56
C PRO A 569 -10.79 8.03 -13.90
N ALA A 570 -11.85 8.30 -14.68
CA ALA A 570 -13.13 8.81 -14.19
C ALA A 570 -13.91 7.83 -13.28
N SER A 571 -13.47 6.57 -13.15
CA SER A 571 -14.00 5.61 -12.20
C SER A 571 -13.46 5.79 -10.78
N TYR A 572 -12.36 6.51 -10.64
CA TYR A 572 -11.64 6.75 -9.40
C TYR A 572 -11.90 8.15 -8.87
N LYS A 573 -11.63 8.36 -7.57
CA LYS A 573 -11.57 9.70 -6.99
C LYS A 573 -10.30 10.41 -7.49
N ASP A 574 -10.23 11.72 -7.27
CA ASP A 574 -8.99 12.45 -7.50
C ASP A 574 -7.91 12.03 -6.48
N VAL A 575 -6.85 11.43 -6.98
CA VAL A 575 -5.69 10.96 -6.20
C VAL A 575 -4.86 12.13 -5.64
N ASP A 576 -4.84 13.28 -6.33
CA ASP A 576 -4.17 14.48 -5.84
C ASP A 576 -4.91 14.98 -4.58
N ALA A 577 -6.25 15.04 -4.64
CA ALA A 577 -7.09 15.38 -3.49
C ALA A 577 -7.01 14.37 -2.32
N VAL A 578 -6.81 13.08 -2.60
CA VAL A 578 -6.57 12.05 -1.56
C VAL A 578 -5.23 12.29 -0.86
N ALA A 579 -4.15 12.51 -1.62
CA ALA A 579 -2.82 12.76 -1.08
C ALA A 579 -2.76 14.06 -0.27
N ASP A 580 -3.38 15.15 -0.78
CA ASP A 580 -3.54 16.42 -0.06
C ASP A 580 -4.30 16.21 1.27
N THR A 581 -5.38 15.42 1.27
CA THR A 581 -6.16 15.18 2.49
C THR A 581 -5.33 14.46 3.56
N CYS A 582 -4.52 13.47 3.18
CA CYS A 582 -3.66 12.78 4.14
C CYS A 582 -2.56 13.68 4.72
N GLU A 583 -2.04 14.62 3.95
CA GLU A 583 -1.05 15.59 4.43
C GLU A 583 -1.68 16.67 5.33
N ILE A 584 -2.86 17.18 4.98
CA ILE A 584 -3.63 18.14 5.81
C ILE A 584 -4.08 17.49 7.13
N ALA A 585 -4.45 16.20 7.10
CA ALA A 585 -4.73 15.40 8.30
C ALA A 585 -3.46 15.05 9.11
N GLY A 586 -2.27 15.29 8.54
CA GLY A 586 -0.97 14.95 9.14
C GLY A 586 -0.63 13.45 9.12
N ILE A 587 -1.51 12.55 8.67
CA ILE A 587 -1.36 11.08 8.75
C ILE A 587 -0.36 10.49 7.73
N SER A 588 0.13 11.29 6.78
CA SER A 588 1.33 10.97 5.98
C SER A 588 1.82 12.22 5.26
N LYS A 589 3.14 12.42 5.15
CA LYS A 589 3.76 13.57 4.44
C LYS A 589 4.14 13.20 3.01
N ARG A 590 3.85 14.05 2.02
CA ARG A 590 4.22 13.79 0.62
C ARG A 590 5.73 13.88 0.42
N VAL A 591 6.25 12.97 -0.41
CA VAL A 591 7.66 12.95 -0.82
C VAL A 591 7.79 13.22 -2.31
N ALA A 592 7.06 12.47 -3.15
CA ALA A 592 7.09 12.65 -4.60
C ALA A 592 5.73 12.36 -5.26
N ARG A 593 5.41 13.12 -6.31
CA ARG A 593 4.32 12.87 -7.25
C ARG A 593 4.89 12.24 -8.51
N LEU A 594 4.25 11.18 -8.98
CA LEU A 594 4.65 10.38 -10.14
C LEU A 594 3.56 10.47 -11.21
N VAL A 595 3.94 10.48 -12.49
CA VAL A 595 2.99 10.45 -13.63
C VAL A 595 3.26 9.26 -14.55
N PRO A 596 2.22 8.61 -15.10
CA PRO A 596 2.38 7.42 -15.93
C PRO A 596 3.11 7.72 -17.25
N LEU A 597 3.98 6.80 -17.66
CA LEU A 597 4.56 6.73 -19.00
C LEU A 597 4.03 5.51 -19.77
N ALA A 598 3.97 4.35 -19.10
CA ALA A 598 3.42 3.13 -19.68
C ALA A 598 2.75 2.26 -18.60
N VAL A 599 1.62 1.65 -18.95
CA VAL A 599 0.80 0.81 -18.05
C VAL A 599 0.62 -0.56 -18.67
N VAL A 600 0.96 -1.63 -17.96
CA VAL A 600 0.56 -3.00 -18.27
C VAL A 600 -0.48 -3.45 -17.25
N LYS A 601 -1.68 -3.76 -17.73
CA LYS A 601 -2.83 -4.12 -16.88
C LYS A 601 -3.45 -5.43 -17.34
N GLY A 602 -3.88 -6.27 -16.39
CA GLY A 602 -4.67 -7.47 -16.67
C GLY A 602 -6.11 -7.38 -16.23
#